data_AF-A0A1G1ZFA6-F1
#
_entry.id   AF-A0A1G1ZFA6-F1
#
_cell.length_a   1.000
_cell.length_b   1.000
_cell.length_c   1.000
_cell.angle_alpha   90.00
_cell.angle_beta   90.00
_cell.angle_gamma   90.00
#
_symmetry.space_group_name_H-M   'P 1'
#
loop_
_entity.id
_entity.type
_entity.pdbx_description
1 polymer ?
#
loop_
_entity_poly.entity_id
_entity_poly.type
_entity_poly.pdbx_seq_one_letter_code
_entity_poly.pdbx_strand_id
1 'polypeptide(L)'
;MEILLSKPVLIGIHLGFGIIGIDAFLWLLGELKYRGRKKPLLITAVVGALSFIGSWIAGGYYYVKFYGPLVRPVIKGGLAPWAHNIMMETKEHIFLFIIPLAITALFAVLLKKKNLNP
;
A
#
# COMPACT_ATOMS: atom_id res chain seq x y z
N MET A 1 -23.46 -6.51 -2.33
CA MET A 1 -22.45 -5.87 -1.46
C MET A 1 -21.83 -6.83 -0.46
N GLU A 2 -22.56 -7.81 0.09
CA GLU A 2 -22.05 -8.74 1.12
C GLU A 2 -20.76 -9.49 0.72
N ILE A 3 -20.64 -9.90 -0.54
CA ILE A 3 -19.46 -10.62 -1.04
C ILE A 3 -18.18 -9.76 -0.97
N LEU A 4 -18.27 -8.48 -1.37
CA LEU A 4 -17.13 -7.55 -1.39
C LEU A 4 -16.60 -7.22 0.01
N LEU A 5 -17.47 -7.29 1.02
CA LEU A 5 -17.13 -7.01 2.41
C LEU A 5 -16.79 -8.27 3.22
N SER A 6 -16.75 -9.44 2.58
CA SER A 6 -16.34 -10.66 3.25
C SER A 6 -14.84 -10.64 3.58
N LYS A 7 -14.46 -11.28 4.70
CA LYS A 7 -13.06 -11.35 5.17
C LYS A 7 -12.06 -11.78 4.08
N PRO A 8 -12.25 -12.91 3.36
CA PRO A 8 -11.26 -13.35 2.38
C PRO A 8 -11.17 -12.39 1.17
N VAL A 9 -12.29 -11.80 0.75
CA VAL A 9 -12.30 -10.86 -0.37
C VAL A 9 -11.60 -9.56 -0.01
N LEU A 10 -11.83 -9.00 1.18
CA LEU A 10 -11.13 -7.80 1.64
C LEU A 10 -9.61 -8.02 1.74
N ILE A 11 -9.18 -9.18 2.26
CA ILE A 11 -7.76 -9.55 2.29
C ILE A 11 -7.22 -9.67 0.86
N GLY A 12 -7.96 -10.31 -0.04
CA GLY A 12 -7.59 -10.46 -1.44
C GLY A 12 -7.46 -9.11 -2.17
N ILE A 13 -8.40 -8.18 -1.94
CA ILE A 13 -8.37 -6.82 -2.50
C ILE A 13 -7.16 -6.06 -1.94
N HIS A 14 -6.95 -6.09 -0.61
CA HIS A 14 -5.80 -5.46 0.04
C HIS A 14 -4.47 -5.94 -0.56
N LEU A 15 -4.30 -7.27 -0.66
CA LEU A 15 -3.09 -7.89 -1.20
C LEU A 15 -2.92 -7.61 -2.70
N GLY A 16 -3.99 -7.76 -3.49
CA GLY A 16 -3.95 -7.55 -4.94
C GLY A 16 -3.53 -6.13 -5.30
N PHE A 17 -4.15 -5.13 -4.66
CA PHE A 17 -3.74 -3.74 -4.81
C PHE A 17 -2.32 -3.47 -4.27
N GLY A 18 -1.92 -4.14 -3.18
CA GLY A 18 -0.55 -4.04 -2.66
C GLY A 18 0.49 -4.50 -3.68
N ILE A 19 0.26 -5.64 -4.33
CA ILE A 19 1.13 -6.20 -5.37
C ILE A 19 1.22 -5.25 -6.57
N ILE A 20 0.07 -4.77 -7.07
CA ILE A 20 0.04 -3.81 -8.20
C ILE A 20 0.80 -2.54 -7.84
N GLY A 21 0.66 -2.05 -6.60
CA GLY A 21 1.39 -0.88 -6.11
C GLY A 21 2.90 -1.09 -6.11
N ILE A 22 3.37 -2.23 -5.56
CA ILE A 22 4.79 -2.60 -5.53
C ILE A 22 5.35 -2.70 -6.95
N ASP A 23 4.68 -3.45 -7.84
CA ASP A 23 5.14 -3.66 -9.21
C ASP A 23 5.20 -2.34 -10.00
N ALA A 24 4.21 -1.46 -9.82
CA ALA A 24 4.18 -0.15 -10.46
C ALA A 24 5.33 0.76 -9.97
N PHE A 25 5.66 0.75 -8.68
CA PHE A 25 6.79 1.53 -8.15
C PHE A 25 8.16 0.93 -8.48
N LEU A 26 8.28 -0.40 -8.56
CA LEU A 26 9.49 -1.05 -9.09
C LEU A 26 9.69 -0.72 -10.57
N TRP A 27 8.62 -0.70 -11.35
CA TRP A 27 8.66 -0.23 -12.74
C TRP A 27 9.11 1.23 -12.82
N LEU A 28 8.52 2.12 -12.02
CA LEU A 28 8.90 3.53 -11.95
C LEU A 28 10.39 3.69 -11.62
N LEU A 29 10.90 2.94 -10.64
CA LEU A 29 12.32 2.95 -10.29
C LEU A 29 13.20 2.52 -11.46
N GLY A 30 12.80 1.47 -12.19
CA GLY A 30 13.48 1.03 -13.40
C GLY A 30 13.55 2.11 -14.47
N GLU A 31 12.43 2.80 -14.74
CA GLU A 31 12.37 3.90 -15.72
C GLU A 31 13.21 5.13 -15.29
N LEU A 32 13.30 5.40 -13.99
CA LEU A 32 14.16 6.47 -13.46
C LEU A 32 15.65 6.12 -13.57
N LYS A 33 16.02 4.85 -13.40
CA LYS A 33 17.41 4.37 -13.47
C LYS A 33 17.90 4.25 -14.92
N TYR A 34 17.07 3.70 -15.81
CA TYR A 34 17.45 3.43 -17.20
C TYR A 34 16.91 4.53 -18.13
N ARG A 35 17.74 5.56 -18.34
CA ARG A 35 17.48 6.64 -19.30
C ARG A 35 17.41 6.09 -20.72
N GLY A 36 16.20 5.92 -21.27
CA GLY A 36 16.03 5.48 -22.67
C GLY A 36 14.65 4.92 -23.02
N ARG A 37 13.84 4.57 -22.01
CA ARG A 37 12.47 4.12 -22.24
C ARG A 37 11.52 5.32 -22.24
N LYS A 38 10.70 5.43 -23.29
CA LYS A 38 9.67 6.49 -23.46
C LYS A 38 8.38 6.16 -22.70
N LYS A 39 8.42 5.30 -21.66
CA LYS A 39 7.19 4.94 -20.94
C LYS A 39 6.77 6.10 -20.02
N PRO A 40 5.46 6.30 -19.81
CA PRO A 40 5.00 7.44 -19.05
C PRO A 40 5.22 7.21 -17.54
N LEU A 41 6.33 7.75 -17.02
CA LEU A 41 6.66 7.84 -15.59
C LEU A 41 5.45 8.24 -14.72
N LEU A 42 4.62 9.15 -15.25
CA LEU A 42 3.42 9.61 -14.58
C LEU A 42 2.37 8.49 -14.40
N ILE A 43 2.14 7.66 -15.42
CA ILE A 43 1.16 6.57 -15.31
C ILE A 43 1.61 5.56 -14.27
N THR A 44 2.89 5.16 -14.28
CA THR A 44 3.41 4.20 -13.28
C THR A 44 3.32 4.76 -11.86
N ALA A 45 3.61 6.06 -11.67
CA ALA A 45 3.47 6.71 -10.37
C ALA A 45 2.00 6.83 -9.91
N VAL A 46 1.09 7.19 -10.82
CA VAL A 46 -0.35 7.29 -10.52
C VAL A 46 -0.94 5.93 -10.19
N VAL A 47 -0.65 4.90 -11.00
CA VAL A 47 -1.12 3.53 -10.75
C VAL A 47 -0.58 3.03 -9.41
N GLY A 48 0.71 3.25 -9.12
CA GLY A 48 1.30 2.89 -7.84
C GLY A 48 0.60 3.57 -6.65
N ALA A 49 0.41 4.89 -6.72
CA ALA A 49 -0.23 5.66 -5.66
C ALA A 49 -1.70 5.24 -5.44
N LEU A 50 -2.50 5.14 -6.50
CA LEU A 50 -3.89 4.71 -6.40
C LEU A 50 -4.02 3.27 -5.89
N SER A 51 -3.10 2.39 -6.27
CA SER A 51 -3.10 1.01 -5.81
C SER A 51 -2.79 0.93 -4.31
N PHE A 52 -1.78 1.66 -3.81
CA PHE A 52 -1.55 1.69 -2.37
C PHE A 52 -2.71 2.33 -1.60
N ILE A 53 -3.39 3.36 -2.12
CA ILE A 53 -4.62 3.90 -1.53
C ILE A 53 -5.71 2.82 -1.44
N GLY A 54 -5.95 2.08 -2.53
CA GLY A 54 -6.93 0.99 -2.55
C GLY A 54 -6.59 -0.12 -1.55
N SER A 55 -5.31 -0.52 -1.49
CA SER A 55 -4.81 -1.49 -0.52
C SER A 55 -5.01 -1.00 0.92
N TRP A 56 -4.71 0.27 1.19
CA TRP A 56 -4.86 0.88 2.50
C TRP A 56 -6.31 0.95 2.95
N ILE A 57 -7.24 1.32 2.07
CA ILE A 57 -8.68 1.36 2.38
C ILE A 57 -9.21 -0.05 2.70
N ALA A 58 -8.92 -1.04 1.85
CA ALA A 58 -9.38 -2.41 2.08
C ALA A 58 -8.78 -3.03 3.35
N GLY A 59 -7.48 -2.83 3.57
CA GLY A 59 -6.77 -3.28 4.76
C GLY A 59 -7.26 -2.58 6.03
N GLY A 60 -7.46 -1.26 5.98
CA GLY A 60 -7.97 -0.46 7.09
C GLY A 60 -9.41 -0.83 7.47
N TYR A 61 -10.28 -1.05 6.49
CA TYR A 61 -11.63 -1.54 6.75
C TYR A 61 -11.60 -2.92 7.43
N TYR A 62 -10.81 -3.86 6.88
CA TYR A 62 -10.63 -5.18 7.50
C TYR A 62 -10.10 -5.07 8.94
N TYR A 63 -9.14 -4.16 9.15
CA TYR A 63 -8.49 -3.94 10.43
C TYR A 63 -9.51 -3.52 11.50
N VAL A 64 -10.32 -2.50 11.20
CA VAL A 64 -11.31 -1.96 12.13
C VAL A 64 -12.46 -2.93 12.36
N LYS A 65 -12.99 -3.57 11.30
CA LYS A 65 -14.19 -4.42 11.44
C LYS A 65 -13.93 -5.83 11.94
N PHE A 66 -12.80 -6.44 11.58
CA PHE A 66 -12.56 -7.86 11.86
C PHE A 66 -11.32 -8.10 12.70
N TYR A 67 -10.20 -7.44 12.39
CA TYR A 67 -8.95 -7.72 13.08
C TYR A 67 -9.01 -7.34 14.56
N GLY A 68 -9.40 -6.10 14.88
CA GLY A 68 -9.48 -5.62 16.26
C GLY A 68 -10.38 -6.48 17.16
N PRO A 69 -11.64 -6.75 16.78
CA PRO A 69 -12.56 -7.51 17.62
C PRO A 69 -12.32 -9.03 17.64
N LEU A 70 -11.90 -9.63 16.53
CA LEU A 70 -11.90 -11.09 16.37
C LEU A 70 -10.50 -11.71 16.38
N VAL A 71 -9.50 -11.01 15.84
CA VAL A 71 -8.16 -11.58 15.62
C VAL A 71 -7.19 -11.17 16.73
N ARG A 72 -7.20 -9.89 17.11
CA ARG A 72 -6.29 -9.34 18.12
C ARG A 72 -6.39 -10.06 19.48
N PRO A 73 -7.58 -10.38 20.03
CA PRO A 73 -7.67 -11.07 21.33
C PRO A 73 -7.07 -12.48 21.27
N VAL A 74 -7.29 -13.20 20.18
CA VAL A 74 -6.77 -14.57 19.97
C VAL A 74 -5.24 -14.56 19.94
N ILE A 75 -4.62 -13.62 19.22
CA ILE A 75 -3.15 -13.53 19.14
C ILE A 75 -2.56 -13.15 20.51
N LYS A 76 -3.20 -12.22 21.24
CA LYS A 76 -2.74 -11.81 22.57
C LYS A 76 -2.90 -12.90 23.65
N GLY A 77 -3.79 -13.88 23.44
CA GLY A 77 -3.92 -15.06 24.30
C GLY A 77 -2.84 -16.13 24.07
N GLY A 78 -1.95 -15.94 23.09
CA GLY A 78 -0.88 -16.89 22.77
C GLY A 78 0.32 -16.84 23.73
N LEU A 79 1.30 -17.72 23.49
CA LEU A 79 2.48 -17.90 24.33
C LEU A 79 3.45 -16.71 24.37
N ALA A 80 3.35 -15.77 23.42
CA ALA A 80 4.24 -14.61 23.32
C ALA A 80 3.48 -13.28 23.03
N PRO A 81 2.70 -12.74 23.98
CA PRO A 81 1.92 -11.51 23.76
C PRO A 81 2.81 -10.27 23.54
N TRP A 82 4.03 -10.27 24.07
CA TRP A 82 5.01 -9.21 23.86
C TRP A 82 5.42 -9.09 22.38
N ALA A 83 5.52 -10.22 21.67
CA ALA A 83 5.91 -10.24 20.26
C ALA A 83 4.84 -9.59 19.39
N HIS A 84 3.56 -9.78 19.73
CA HIS A 84 2.45 -9.07 19.11
C HIS A 84 2.59 -7.55 19.31
N ASN A 85 2.88 -7.10 20.53
CA ASN A 85 3.00 -5.67 20.83
C ASN A 85 4.14 -4.97 20.06
N ILE A 86 5.21 -5.67 19.69
CA ILE A 86 6.30 -5.07 18.91
C ILE A 86 6.04 -5.22 17.42
N MET A 87 5.82 -6.45 16.94
CA MET A 87 5.75 -6.75 15.51
C MET A 87 4.49 -6.16 14.86
N MET A 88 3.33 -6.28 15.50
CA MET A 88 2.09 -5.78 14.92
C MET A 88 2.05 -4.26 14.97
N GLU A 89 2.43 -3.66 16.09
CA GLU A 89 2.50 -2.20 16.23
C GLU A 89 3.46 -1.60 15.19
N THR A 90 4.66 -2.17 15.05
CA THR A 90 5.65 -1.71 14.06
C THR A 90 5.13 -1.83 12.63
N LYS A 91 4.55 -2.99 12.29
CA LYS A 91 3.99 -3.23 10.96
C LYS A 91 2.88 -2.23 10.63
N GLU A 92 1.99 -1.98 11.59
CA GLU A 92 0.86 -1.07 11.43
C GLU A 92 1.36 0.37 11.19
N HIS A 93 2.35 0.83 11.96
CA HIS A 93 2.94 2.16 11.76
C HIS A 93 3.64 2.31 10.41
N ILE A 94 4.48 1.34 10.02
CA ILE A 94 5.14 1.35 8.70
C ILE A 94 4.10 1.40 7.59
N PHE A 95 3.02 0.63 7.72
CA PHE A 95 1.94 0.61 6.74
C PHE A 95 1.22 1.96 6.62
N LEU A 96 1.03 2.70 7.73
CA LEU A 96 0.44 4.05 7.67
C LEU A 96 1.28 5.03 6.84
N PHE A 97 2.60 4.86 6.80
CA PHE A 97 3.49 5.72 6.01
C PHE A 97 3.47 5.41 4.50
N ILE A 98 2.87 4.30 4.06
CA ILE A 98 2.89 3.94 2.63
C ILE A 98 2.18 4.98 1.75
N ILE A 99 1.10 5.60 2.25
CA ILE A 99 0.34 6.61 1.51
C ILE A 99 1.13 7.91 1.36
N PRO A 100 1.64 8.55 2.43
CA PRO A 100 2.52 9.70 2.29
C PRO A 100 3.68 9.45 1.32
N LEU A 101 4.37 8.30 1.44
CA LEU A 101 5.51 7.96 0.58
C LEU A 101 5.10 7.83 -0.90
N ALA A 102 3.97 7.17 -1.18
CA ALA A 102 3.47 7.01 -2.55
C ALA A 102 3.09 8.35 -3.18
N ILE A 103 2.45 9.25 -2.41
CA ILE A 103 2.10 10.59 -2.86
C ILE A 103 3.35 11.45 -3.08
N THR A 104 4.35 11.38 -2.21
CA THR A 104 5.64 12.06 -2.40
C THR A 104 6.30 11.62 -3.71
N ALA A 105 6.33 10.32 -4.01
CA ALA A 105 6.88 9.81 -5.26
C ALA A 105 6.11 10.32 -6.49
N LEU A 106 4.78 10.38 -6.42
CA LEU A 106 3.95 10.96 -7.49
C LEU A 106 4.24 12.45 -7.70
N PHE A 107 4.34 13.24 -6.63
CA PHE A 107 4.68 14.66 -6.71
C PHE A 107 6.07 14.90 -7.28
N ALA A 108 7.06 14.09 -6.91
CA ALA A 108 8.40 14.16 -7.51
C ALA A 108 8.36 13.97 -9.04
N VAL A 109 7.54 13.03 -9.53
CA VAL A 109 7.34 12.81 -10.97
C VAL A 109 6.64 13.98 -11.65
N LEU A 110 5.59 14.54 -11.03
CA LEU A 110 4.87 15.70 -11.56
C LEU A 110 5.76 16.95 -11.67
N LEU A 111 6.57 17.22 -10.64
CA LEU A 111 7.54 18.32 -10.66
C LEU A 111 8.58 18.15 -11.77
N LYS A 112 9.11 16.94 -11.94
CA LYS A 112 10.05 16.63 -13.03
C LYS A 112 9.41 16.87 -14.41
N LYS A 113 8.14 16.49 -14.60
CA LYS A 113 7.43 16.71 -15.87
C LYS A 113 7.25 18.20 -16.17
N LYS A 114 6.87 19.01 -15.17
CA LYS A 114 6.74 20.46 -15.31
C LYS A 114 8.05 21.12 -15.76
N ASN A 115 9.17 20.74 -15.15
CA ASN A 115 10.48 21.30 -15.51
C ASN A 115 10.97 20.91 -16.92
N LEU A 116 10.41 19.87 -17.53
CA LEU A 116 10.75 19.41 -18.88
C LEU A 116 9.86 20.02 -19.97
N ASN A 117 8.71 20.60 -19.60
CA ASN A 117 7.77 21.27 -20.50
C ASN A 117 7.53 22.72 -19.99
N PRO A 118 8.48 23.65 -20.18
CA PRO A 118 8.30 25.06 -19.83
C PRO A 118 7.20 25.74 -20.65
#